data_AF-A0A418ARY5-F1
#
_entry.id   AF-A0A418ARY5-F1
#
_cell.length_a   1.000
_cell.length_b   1.000
_cell.length_c   1.000
_cell.angle_alpha   90.00
_cell.angle_beta   90.00
_cell.angle_gamma   90.00
#
_symmetry.space_group_name_H-M   'P 1'
#
loop_
_entity.id
_entity.type
_entity.pdbx_description
1 polymer ?
#
loop_
_entity_poly.entity_id
_entity_poly.type
_entity_poly.pdbx_seq_one_letter_code
_entity_poly.pdbx_strand_id
1 'polypeptide(L)'
;MVSQHAMNDPTAEAAQAYMRAMKRAAIDYAAGCLGMFQGVWPTVLRDTLSYGVYFYVYEATLRHLQSQRANGLKSNPTQDAASMLFAGGCAGVVSWAIIYPLDVVKSVIQSLPTTAPKSDLSLPRQAKLLYSVHGLRIFTKGLGTTMLRAFPVNAVTFYVYEMTMAALS
;
A
#
# COMPACT_ATOMS: atom_id res chain seq x y z
N MET A 1 8.72 -43.36 -30.85
CA MET A 1 7.61 -43.04 -29.92
C MET A 1 8.12 -42.97 -28.46
N VAL A 2 9.25 -42.28 -28.22
CA VAL A 2 9.91 -42.21 -26.89
C VAL A 2 10.40 -40.78 -26.62
N SER A 3 9.57 -39.77 -26.92
CA SER A 3 9.97 -38.37 -26.68
C SER A 3 8.78 -37.48 -26.30
N GLN A 4 7.95 -37.97 -25.38
CA GLN A 4 6.97 -37.13 -24.66
C GLN A 4 6.86 -37.48 -23.17
N HIS A 5 7.68 -38.42 -22.66
CA HIS A 5 7.63 -38.87 -21.26
C HIS A 5 8.82 -38.41 -20.41
N ALA A 6 9.57 -37.42 -20.87
CA ALA A 6 10.67 -36.78 -20.13
C ALA A 6 10.37 -35.31 -19.78
N MET A 7 9.12 -34.87 -19.92
CA MET A 7 8.71 -33.47 -19.79
C MET A 7 7.71 -33.28 -18.66
N ASN A 8 8.01 -33.85 -17.49
CA ASN A 8 7.39 -33.56 -16.20
C ASN A 8 8.17 -34.28 -15.08
N ASP A 9 9.49 -34.06 -14.99
CA ASP A 9 10.26 -34.51 -13.83
C ASP A 9 10.12 -33.47 -12.70
N PRO A 10 9.30 -33.71 -11.66
CA PRO A 10 9.10 -32.77 -10.55
C PRO A 10 10.42 -32.50 -9.79
N THR A 11 11.40 -33.39 -9.92
CA THR A 11 12.76 -33.26 -9.36
C THR A 11 13.59 -32.19 -10.07
N ALA A 12 13.43 -32.02 -11.39
CA ALA A 12 14.14 -30.99 -12.15
C ALA A 12 13.58 -29.59 -11.86
N GLU A 13 12.26 -29.48 -11.71
CA GLU A 13 11.60 -28.23 -11.32
C GLU A 13 11.92 -27.86 -9.87
N ALA A 14 11.94 -28.84 -8.95
CA ALA A 14 12.37 -28.64 -7.57
C ALA A 14 13.85 -28.23 -7.47
N ALA A 15 14.74 -28.83 -8.28
CA ALA A 15 16.15 -28.46 -8.33
C ALA A 15 16.34 -27.04 -8.89
N GLN A 16 15.57 -26.64 -9.90
CA GLN A 16 15.57 -25.27 -10.40
C GLN A 16 15.02 -24.27 -9.38
N ALA A 17 13.95 -24.63 -8.66
CA ALA A 17 13.39 -23.82 -7.57
C ALA A 17 14.40 -23.65 -6.42
N TYR A 18 15.09 -24.72 -6.02
CA TYR A 18 16.14 -24.72 -5.02
C TYR A 18 17.33 -23.85 -5.45
N MET A 19 17.80 -24.00 -6.69
CA MET A 19 18.90 -23.19 -7.23
C MET A 19 18.53 -21.70 -7.36
N ARG A 20 17.27 -21.37 -7.64
CA ARG A 20 16.76 -19.99 -7.62
C ARG A 20 16.72 -19.44 -6.20
N ALA A 21 16.26 -20.23 -5.22
CA ALA A 21 16.22 -19.83 -3.81
C ALA A 21 17.64 -19.62 -3.25
N MET A 22 18.58 -20.51 -3.56
CA MET A 22 19.96 -20.42 -3.12
C MET A 22 20.70 -19.24 -3.75
N LYS A 23 20.44 -18.93 -5.04
CA LYS A 23 20.97 -17.72 -5.69
C LYS A 23 20.42 -16.43 -5.07
N ARG A 24 19.13 -16.39 -4.71
CA ARG A 24 18.54 -15.24 -4.00
C ARG A 24 19.21 -15.03 -2.64
N ALA A 25 19.33 -16.10 -1.85
CA ALA A 25 20.02 -16.06 -0.56
C ALA A 25 21.49 -15.64 -0.70
N ALA A 26 22.21 -16.15 -1.70
CA ALA A 26 23.60 -15.77 -1.95
C ALA A 26 23.76 -14.28 -2.36
N ILE A 27 22.80 -13.73 -3.10
CA ILE A 27 22.79 -12.30 -3.44
C ILE A 27 22.44 -11.43 -2.23
N ASP A 28 21.52 -11.86 -1.38
CA ASP A 28 21.21 -11.19 -0.10
C ASP A 28 22.43 -11.16 0.82
N TYR A 29 23.23 -12.23 0.83
CA TYR A 29 24.52 -12.27 1.54
C TYR A 29 25.60 -11.38 0.89
N ALA A 30 25.66 -11.30 -0.44
CA ALA A 30 26.66 -10.49 -1.16
C ALA A 30 26.38 -8.97 -1.11
N ALA A 31 25.12 -8.56 -0.93
CA ALA A 31 24.74 -7.15 -0.80
C ALA A 31 24.99 -6.57 0.62
N GLY A 32 25.24 -7.43 1.61
CA GLY A 32 25.48 -7.06 3.00
C GLY A 32 24.34 -6.25 3.64
N CYS A 33 24.58 -5.68 4.82
CA CYS A 33 23.60 -4.83 5.53
C CYS A 33 23.14 -3.62 4.71
N LEU A 34 23.94 -3.15 3.74
CA LEU A 34 23.62 -2.02 2.86
C LEU A 34 22.63 -2.38 1.74
N GLY A 35 22.52 -3.67 1.38
CA GLY A 35 21.50 -4.18 0.45
C GLY A 35 20.07 -3.95 0.95
N MET A 36 19.85 -4.01 2.27
CA MET A 36 18.55 -3.73 2.89
C MET A 36 18.08 -2.27 2.70
N PHE A 37 19.00 -1.34 2.41
CA PHE A 37 18.69 0.08 2.22
C PHE A 37 18.37 0.43 0.75
N GLN A 38 18.51 -0.51 -0.19
CA GLN A 38 18.10 -0.32 -1.59
C GLN A 38 16.56 -0.28 -1.70
N GLY A 39 15.99 0.90 -1.44
CA GLY A 39 14.55 1.11 -1.41
C GLY A 39 14.09 2.10 -0.34
N VAL A 40 15.00 2.59 0.51
CA VAL A 40 14.68 3.58 1.54
C VAL A 40 14.24 4.90 0.91
N TRP A 41 14.91 5.39 -0.13
CA TRP A 41 14.51 6.65 -0.79
C TRP A 41 13.08 6.62 -1.39
N PRO A 42 12.68 5.59 -2.16
CA PRO A 42 11.27 5.41 -2.56
C PRO A 42 10.31 5.32 -1.38
N THR A 43 10.73 4.71 -0.27
CA THR A 43 9.90 4.54 0.92
C THR A 43 9.70 5.87 1.65
N VAL A 44 10.76 6.65 1.85
CA VAL A 44 10.69 7.98 2.45
C VAL A 44 9.82 8.91 1.60
N LEU A 45 10.02 8.93 0.28
CA LEU A 45 9.21 9.76 -0.62
C LEU A 45 7.72 9.41 -0.53
N ARG A 46 7.41 8.10 -0.53
CA ARG A 46 6.05 7.60 -0.35
C ARG A 46 5.47 8.04 0.98
N ASP A 47 6.21 7.85 2.07
CA ASP A 47 5.72 8.13 3.41
C ASP A 47 5.50 9.63 3.62
N THR A 48 6.43 10.48 3.16
CA THR A 48 6.26 11.95 3.21
C THR A 48 5.03 12.41 2.43
N LEU A 49 4.84 11.91 1.21
CA LEU A 49 3.66 12.25 0.41
C LEU A 49 2.36 11.75 1.07
N SER A 50 2.41 10.55 1.63
CA SER A 50 1.29 9.93 2.35
C SER A 50 0.84 10.76 3.54
N TYR A 51 1.79 11.18 4.38
CA TYR A 51 1.49 12.00 5.54
C TYR A 51 0.97 13.38 5.13
N GLY A 52 1.56 14.02 4.09
CA GLY A 52 1.09 15.31 3.59
C GLY A 52 -0.37 15.29 3.14
N VAL A 53 -0.74 14.28 2.34
CA VAL A 53 -2.12 14.11 1.88
C VAL A 53 -3.06 13.76 3.03
N TYR A 54 -2.63 12.88 3.94
CA TYR A 54 -3.42 12.50 5.11
C TYR A 54 -3.77 13.71 5.98
N PHE A 55 -2.78 14.51 6.37
CA PHE A 55 -3.01 15.71 7.19
C PHE A 55 -3.87 16.74 6.45
N TYR A 56 -3.64 16.95 5.16
CA TYR A 56 -4.44 17.87 4.36
C TYR A 56 -5.93 17.47 4.32
N VAL A 57 -6.22 16.21 4.01
CA VAL A 57 -7.61 15.72 3.91
C VAL A 57 -8.26 15.65 5.29
N TYR A 58 -7.50 15.26 6.31
CA TYR A 58 -7.98 15.25 7.70
C TYR A 58 -8.42 16.64 8.13
N GLU A 59 -7.55 17.65 7.97
CA GLU A 59 -7.88 19.04 8.32
C GLU A 59 -9.01 19.59 7.46
N ALA A 60 -9.03 19.32 6.14
CA ALA A 60 -10.11 19.77 5.27
C ALA A 60 -11.47 19.20 5.70
N THR A 61 -11.52 17.91 6.03
CA THR A 61 -12.75 17.23 6.44
C THR A 61 -13.20 17.71 7.82
N LEU A 62 -12.26 17.87 8.75
CA LEU A 62 -12.55 18.36 10.10
C LEU A 62 -13.07 19.80 10.06
N ARG A 63 -12.43 20.69 9.28
CA ARG A 63 -12.88 22.08 9.06
C ARG A 63 -14.26 22.14 8.44
N HIS A 64 -14.57 21.23 7.50
CA HIS A 64 -15.89 21.15 6.89
C HIS A 64 -16.98 20.66 7.85
N LEU A 65 -16.65 19.74 8.77
CA LEU A 65 -17.58 19.29 9.81
C LEU A 65 -17.75 20.31 10.95
N GLN A 66 -16.69 21.05 11.27
CA GLN A 66 -16.71 22.13 12.25
C GLN A 66 -17.42 23.39 11.74
N SER A 67 -17.31 23.72 10.45
CA SER A 67 -18.05 24.85 9.86
C SER A 67 -19.58 24.62 9.87
N GLN A 68 -20.01 23.37 9.76
CA GLN A 68 -21.41 22.95 9.94
C GLN A 68 -21.88 23.09 11.40
N ARG A 69 -20.96 23.04 12.37
CA ARG A 69 -21.26 23.20 13.81
C ARG A 69 -21.34 24.65 14.29
N ALA A 70 -20.69 25.58 13.60
CA ALA A 70 -20.71 27.01 13.94
C ALA A 70 -22.12 27.63 13.88
N ASN A 71 -23.11 26.94 13.28
CA ASN A 71 -24.51 27.36 13.18
C ASN A 71 -25.42 26.92 14.36
N GLY A 72 -24.88 26.57 15.53
CA GLY A 72 -25.64 26.67 16.79
C GLY A 72 -25.98 25.37 17.55
N LEU A 73 -25.35 24.22 17.27
CA LEU A 73 -25.52 23.03 18.11
C LEU A 73 -24.40 22.94 19.17
N LYS A 74 -24.79 22.88 20.46
CA LYS A 74 -23.88 22.59 21.58
C LYS A 74 -23.15 21.27 21.30
N SER A 75 -21.81 21.32 21.27
CA SER A 75 -20.94 20.17 20.99
C SER A 75 -21.01 19.14 22.12
N ASN A 76 -21.62 17.99 21.86
CA ASN A 76 -21.52 16.84 22.75
C ASN A 76 -20.15 16.15 22.51
N PRO A 77 -19.39 15.73 23.54
CA PRO A 77 -18.07 15.09 23.36
C PRO A 77 -18.11 13.86 22.44
N THR A 78 -19.20 13.09 22.50
CA THR A 78 -19.53 11.94 21.62
C THR A 78 -19.67 12.34 20.15
N GLN A 79 -20.16 13.53 19.88
CA GLN A 79 -20.33 14.02 18.53
C GLN A 79 -18.99 14.50 17.94
N ASP A 80 -18.13 15.08 18.76
CA ASP A 80 -16.83 15.61 18.31
C ASP A 80 -15.84 14.51 17.96
N ALA A 81 -15.78 13.45 18.76
CA ALA A 81 -14.89 12.34 18.43
C ALA A 81 -15.40 11.48 17.25
N ALA A 82 -16.72 11.41 17.00
CA ALA A 82 -17.27 10.75 15.80
C ALA A 82 -16.88 11.51 14.52
N SER A 83 -16.80 12.84 14.64
CA SER A 83 -16.37 13.75 13.57
C SER A 83 -14.90 13.56 13.22
N MET A 84 -14.05 13.49 14.25
CA MET A 84 -12.61 13.24 14.10
C MET A 84 -12.35 11.87 13.48
N LEU A 85 -13.12 10.85 13.84
CA LEU A 85 -13.00 9.52 13.25
C LEU A 85 -13.45 9.45 11.81
N PHE A 86 -14.58 10.08 11.49
CA PHE A 86 -15.03 10.17 10.10
C PHE A 86 -13.99 10.92 9.25
N ALA A 87 -13.46 12.03 9.75
CA ALA A 87 -12.38 12.78 9.10
C ALA A 87 -11.10 11.92 8.92
N GLY A 88 -10.70 11.15 9.92
CA GLY A 88 -9.57 10.21 9.85
C GLY A 88 -9.79 9.09 8.84
N GLY A 89 -11.00 8.51 8.79
CA GLY A 89 -11.38 7.49 7.83
C GLY A 89 -11.35 8.00 6.39
N CYS A 90 -11.94 9.16 6.13
CA CYS A 90 -11.89 9.82 4.82
C CYS A 90 -10.46 10.16 4.41
N ALA A 91 -9.66 10.72 5.32
CA ALA A 91 -8.25 11.03 5.08
C ALA A 91 -7.44 9.78 4.74
N GLY A 92 -7.68 8.67 5.45
CA GLY A 92 -7.06 7.38 5.16
C GLY A 92 -7.40 6.86 3.76
N VAL A 93 -8.68 6.87 3.37
CA VAL A 93 -9.13 6.39 2.05
C VAL A 93 -8.53 7.23 0.92
N VAL A 94 -8.56 8.56 1.04
CA VAL A 94 -8.04 9.47 0.01
C VAL A 94 -6.51 9.37 -0.08
N SER A 95 -5.82 9.29 1.06
CA SER A 95 -4.37 9.09 1.11
C SER A 95 -3.98 7.79 0.40
N TRP A 96 -4.64 6.68 0.72
CA TRP A 96 -4.43 5.41 0.04
C TRP A 96 -4.74 5.47 -1.45
N ALA A 97 -5.81 6.14 -1.88
CA ALA A 97 -6.14 6.27 -3.30
C ALA A 97 -5.06 6.99 -4.11
N ILE A 98 -4.42 8.00 -3.52
CA ILE A 98 -3.33 8.77 -4.15
C ILE A 98 -2.01 8.01 -4.14
N ILE A 99 -1.72 7.26 -3.07
CA ILE A 99 -0.47 6.50 -2.92
C ILE A 99 -0.51 5.18 -3.71
N TYR A 100 -1.68 4.59 -3.88
CA TYR A 100 -1.84 3.26 -4.45
C TYR A 100 -1.10 3.06 -5.79
N PRO A 101 -1.11 4.00 -6.75
CA PRO A 101 -0.32 3.89 -7.97
C PRO A 101 1.18 3.78 -7.72
N LEU A 102 1.71 4.52 -6.74
CA LEU A 102 3.13 4.45 -6.36
C LEU A 102 3.45 3.13 -5.67
N ASP A 103 2.55 2.60 -4.84
CA ASP A 103 2.72 1.30 -4.20
C ASP A 103 2.70 0.15 -5.22
N VAL A 104 1.86 0.23 -6.27
CA VAL A 104 1.88 -0.74 -7.38
C VAL A 104 3.23 -0.73 -8.07
N VAL A 105 3.75 0.45 -8.45
CA VAL A 105 5.07 0.56 -9.10
C VAL A 105 6.18 0.05 -8.18
N LYS A 106 6.13 0.38 -6.89
CA LYS A 106 7.08 -0.09 -5.87
C LYS A 106 7.06 -1.61 -5.76
N SER A 107 5.87 -2.22 -5.71
CA SER A 107 5.72 -3.68 -5.61
C SER A 107 6.34 -4.40 -6.81
N VAL A 108 6.21 -3.83 -8.02
CA VAL A 108 6.87 -4.36 -9.21
C VAL A 108 8.38 -4.24 -9.11
N ILE A 109 8.90 -3.07 -8.73
CA ILE A 109 10.35 -2.86 -8.55
C ILE A 109 10.92 -3.83 -7.50
N GLN A 110 10.22 -4.04 -6.39
CA GLN A 110 10.63 -4.99 -5.34
C GLN A 110 10.49 -6.46 -5.77
N SER A 111 9.65 -6.76 -6.76
CA SER A 111 9.53 -8.11 -7.33
C SER A 111 10.63 -8.44 -8.34
N LEU A 112 11.37 -7.43 -8.83
CA LEU A 112 12.46 -7.65 -9.78
C LEU A 112 13.61 -8.39 -9.11
N PRO A 113 14.30 -9.28 -9.84
CA PRO A 113 15.48 -9.95 -9.32
C PRO A 113 16.58 -8.94 -9.01
N THR A 114 17.37 -9.17 -7.97
CA THR A 114 18.46 -8.29 -7.53
C THR A 114 19.58 -8.10 -8.58
N THR A 115 19.60 -8.94 -9.62
CA THR A 115 20.47 -8.80 -10.80
C THR A 115 19.92 -7.83 -11.85
N ALA A 116 18.73 -7.26 -11.63
CA ALA A 116 18.13 -6.30 -12.55
C ALA A 116 19.01 -5.05 -12.68
N PRO A 117 19.13 -4.47 -13.88
CA PRO A 117 19.87 -3.24 -14.09
C PRO A 117 19.38 -2.14 -13.16
N LYS A 118 20.27 -1.31 -12.61
CA LYS A 118 19.87 -0.15 -11.78
C LYS A 118 18.93 0.81 -12.51
N SER A 119 18.95 0.81 -13.85
CA SER A 119 18.00 1.56 -14.68
C SER A 119 16.55 1.10 -14.49
N ASP A 120 16.33 -0.16 -14.14
CA ASP A 120 15.02 -0.78 -13.96
C ASP A 120 14.49 -0.57 -12.53
N LEU A 121 15.32 -0.04 -11.63
CA LEU A 121 14.92 0.40 -10.29
C LEU A 121 14.35 1.84 -10.29
N SER A 122 14.37 2.53 -11.44
CA SER A 122 13.84 3.88 -11.59
C SER A 122 12.32 3.89 -11.61
N LEU A 123 11.69 4.48 -10.59
CA LEU A 123 10.24 4.68 -10.47
C LEU A 123 9.56 5.22 -11.75
N PRO A 124 10.01 6.34 -12.37
CA PRO A 124 9.32 6.90 -13.52
C PRO A 124 9.42 6.02 -14.77
N ARG A 125 10.52 5.27 -14.92
CA ARG A 125 10.71 4.35 -16.05
C ARG A 125 9.79 3.15 -15.92
N GLN A 126 9.69 2.58 -14.73
CA GLN A 126 8.79 1.45 -14.48
C GLN A 126 7.32 1.86 -14.54
N ALA A 127 6.96 3.05 -14.05
CA ALA A 127 5.61 3.59 -14.21
C ALA A 127 5.24 3.71 -15.70
N LYS A 128 6.14 4.25 -16.52
CA LYS A 128 5.95 4.36 -17.98
C LYS A 128 5.86 2.99 -18.66
N LEU A 129 6.69 2.03 -18.25
CA LEU A 129 6.65 0.66 -18.78
C LEU A 129 5.33 -0.03 -18.43
N LEU A 130 4.92 0.01 -17.16
CA LEU A 130 3.64 -0.55 -16.70
C LEU A 130 2.46 0.04 -17.46
N TYR A 131 2.47 1.36 -17.67
CA TYR A 131 1.45 2.05 -18.44
C TYR A 131 1.44 1.58 -19.91
N SER A 132 2.59 1.43 -20.55
CA SER A 132 2.66 0.95 -21.95
C SER A 132 2.21 -0.49 -22.13
N VAL A 133 2.41 -1.36 -21.13
CA VAL A 133 2.10 -2.80 -21.25
C VAL A 133 0.67 -3.12 -20.81
N HIS A 134 0.18 -2.48 -19.73
CA HIS A 134 -1.09 -2.84 -19.10
C HIS A 134 -2.11 -1.70 -19.06
N GLY A 135 -1.74 -0.49 -19.52
CA GLY A 135 -2.59 0.70 -19.47
C GLY A 135 -2.90 1.18 -18.04
N LEU A 136 -3.93 2.03 -17.90
CA LEU A 136 -4.38 2.57 -16.60
C LEU A 136 -4.93 1.50 -15.64
N ARG A 137 -5.37 0.35 -16.17
CA ARG A 137 -6.06 -0.68 -15.40
C ARG A 137 -5.16 -1.39 -14.39
N ILE A 138 -3.84 -1.37 -14.58
CA ILE A 138 -2.90 -1.96 -13.60
C ILE A 138 -2.82 -1.16 -12.31
N PHE A 139 -3.01 0.16 -12.37
CA PHE A 139 -2.98 1.05 -11.22
C PHE A 139 -4.26 0.99 -10.39
N THR A 140 -5.32 0.37 -10.89
CA THR A 140 -6.58 0.16 -10.14
C THR A 140 -6.84 -1.32 -9.84
N LYS A 141 -6.04 -2.22 -10.40
CA LYS A 141 -6.11 -3.67 -10.15
C LYS A 141 -5.72 -3.93 -8.69
N GLY A 142 -6.68 -4.37 -7.88
CA GLY A 142 -6.52 -4.61 -6.44
C GLY A 142 -7.11 -3.53 -5.52
N LEU A 143 -7.51 -2.37 -6.07
CA LEU A 143 -8.17 -1.31 -5.29
C LEU A 143 -9.48 -1.82 -4.65
N GLY A 144 -10.22 -2.66 -5.37
CA GLY A 144 -11.42 -3.32 -4.82
C GLY A 144 -11.13 -4.23 -3.62
N THR A 145 -10.00 -4.94 -3.63
CA THR A 145 -9.56 -5.76 -2.47
C THR A 145 -9.19 -4.88 -1.29
N THR A 146 -8.52 -3.74 -1.54
CA THR A 146 -8.21 -2.74 -0.51
C THR A 146 -9.47 -2.11 0.05
N MET A 147 -10.47 -1.79 -0.78
CA MET A 147 -11.76 -1.26 -0.35
C MET A 147 -12.59 -2.30 0.42
N LEU A 148 -12.60 -3.57 -0.03
CA LEU A 148 -13.25 -4.67 0.67
C LEU A 148 -12.61 -4.89 2.06
N ARG A 149 -11.28 -4.73 2.17
CA ARG A 149 -10.58 -4.75 3.47
C ARG A 149 -10.87 -3.52 4.31
N ALA A 150 -10.97 -2.33 3.70
CA ALA A 150 -11.23 -1.09 4.41
C ALA A 150 -12.61 -1.07 5.06
N PHE A 151 -13.60 -1.75 4.47
CA PHE A 151 -14.96 -1.77 5.00
C PHE A 151 -15.09 -2.40 6.40
N PRO A 152 -14.60 -3.63 6.66
CA PRO A 152 -14.55 -4.20 8.02
C PRO A 152 -13.68 -3.38 8.97
N VAL A 153 -12.53 -2.89 8.50
CA VAL A 153 -11.62 -2.10 9.35
C VAL A 153 -12.30 -0.82 9.83
N ASN A 154 -12.98 -0.12 8.93
CA ASN A 154 -13.75 1.08 9.29
C ASN A 154 -14.94 0.72 10.17
N ALA A 155 -15.66 -0.38 9.89
CA ALA A 155 -16.79 -0.84 10.70
C ALA A 155 -16.38 -1.17 12.15
N VAL A 156 -15.27 -1.90 12.33
CA VAL A 156 -14.71 -2.22 13.65
C VAL A 156 -14.23 -0.95 14.35
N THR A 157 -13.61 -0.02 13.62
CA THR A 157 -13.16 1.26 14.19
C THR A 157 -14.34 2.06 14.73
N PHE A 158 -15.46 2.14 13.98
CA PHE A 158 -16.68 2.78 14.45
C PHE A 158 -17.30 2.06 15.66
N TYR A 159 -17.33 0.73 15.64
CA TYR A 159 -17.85 -0.07 16.76
C TYR A 159 -17.05 0.14 18.06
N VAL A 160 -15.73 0.02 17.99
CA VAL A 160 -14.83 0.21 19.16
C VAL A 160 -14.92 1.64 19.67
N TYR A 161 -15.03 2.61 18.78
CA TYR A 161 -15.23 3.99 19.16
C TYR A 161 -16.53 4.22 19.93
N GLU A 162 -17.66 3.75 19.42
CA GLU A 162 -18.95 3.89 20.09
C GLU A 162 -18.91 3.27 21.49
N MET A 163 -18.29 2.09 21.63
CA MET A 163 -18.09 1.43 22.92
C MET A 163 -17.20 2.24 23.87
N THR A 164 -16.09 2.77 23.38
CA THR A 164 -15.15 3.54 24.21
C THR A 164 -15.78 4.84 24.69
N MET A 165 -16.51 5.54 23.83
CA MET A 165 -17.21 6.76 24.21
C MET A 165 -18.35 6.49 25.18
N ALA A 166 -19.12 5.43 24.98
CA ALA A 166 -20.19 5.04 25.90
C ALA A 166 -19.65 4.63 27.29
N ALA A 167 -18.43 4.09 27.35
CA ALA A 167 -17.77 3.76 28.62
C ALA A 167 -17.17 4.97 29.33
N LEU A 168 -16.86 6.06 28.61
CA LEU A 168 -16.29 7.29 29.16
C LEU A 168 -17.35 8.35 29.54
N SER A 169 -18.60 8.22 29.06
CA SER A 169 -19.74 9.07 29.37
C SER A 169 -20.50 8.60 30.60
#